data_AF-A0A355BSB0-F1
#
_entry.id   AF-A0A355BSB0-F1
#
_cell.length_a   1.000
_cell.length_b   1.000
_cell.length_c   1.000
_cell.angle_alpha   90.00
_cell.angle_beta   90.00
_cell.angle_gamma   90.00
#
_symmetry.space_group_name_H-M   'P 1'
#
loop_
_entity.id
_entity.type
_entity.pdbx_description
1 polymer ?
#
loop_
_entity_poly.entity_id
_entity_poly.type
_entity_poly.pdbx_seq_one_letter_code
_entity_poly.pdbx_strand_id
1 'polypeptide(L)'
;MTLIARLCNFMRTESRAVVFILGLAVTLHDHAMAGVTSDTLHTIETARVKQFTLSIYLPPCYTSLRKYSVIYFNDGQHIFGEQGLGVDLEADVLLKQGHMEPIIVVGIHSDRQRTSFYVPYEDDGVTVDFGFYRPLADWYTSRIIRDIMPYVNRRYSTGP
;
A
#
# COMPACT_ATOMS: atom_id res chain seq x y z
N MET A 1 -30.81 -32.82 18.05
CA MET A 1 -31.18 -31.41 17.76
C MET A 1 -30.38 -30.97 16.56
N THR A 2 -30.87 -31.40 15.40
CA THR A 2 -30.09 -31.87 14.27
C THR A 2 -30.65 -31.18 13.03
N LEU A 3 -30.50 -29.85 12.95
CA LEU A 3 -31.07 -29.03 11.86
C LEU A 3 -30.00 -28.39 10.96
N ILE A 4 -28.74 -28.36 11.38
CA ILE A 4 -27.67 -27.73 10.57
C ILE A 4 -26.84 -28.76 9.80
N ALA A 5 -26.85 -30.04 10.21
CA ALA A 5 -26.12 -31.12 9.54
C ALA A 5 -26.87 -31.81 8.38
N ARG A 6 -28.07 -31.33 8.00
CA ARG A 6 -28.86 -31.88 6.87
C ARG A 6 -29.02 -30.92 5.68
N LEU A 7 -28.37 -29.75 5.71
CA LEU A 7 -28.38 -28.82 4.58
C LEU A 7 -27.35 -29.16 3.48
N CYS A 8 -26.44 -30.10 3.73
CA CYS A 8 -25.42 -30.54 2.75
C CYS A 8 -25.84 -31.75 1.88
N ASN A 9 -27.06 -32.26 1.97
CA ASN A 9 -27.47 -33.47 1.21
C ASN A 9 -28.86 -33.38 0.54
N PHE A 10 -29.31 -32.17 0.21
CA PHE A 10 -30.41 -31.91 -0.72
C PHE A 10 -29.79 -31.43 -2.05
N MET A 11 -28.97 -32.24 -2.71
CA MET A 11 -29.44 -33.25 -3.65
C MET A 11 -30.74 -32.84 -4.36
N ARG A 12 -30.55 -32.44 -5.63
CA ARG A 12 -30.95 -33.30 -6.74
C ARG A 12 -32.46 -33.48 -6.90
N THR A 13 -33.11 -32.51 -7.53
CA THR A 13 -34.34 -32.75 -8.29
C THR A 13 -34.56 -31.65 -9.33
N GLU A 14 -34.23 -32.00 -10.57
CA GLU A 14 -34.96 -31.72 -11.80
C GLU A 14 -36.28 -30.92 -11.64
N SER A 15 -36.35 -29.69 -12.18
CA SER A 15 -37.56 -29.18 -12.86
C SER A 15 -37.27 -27.91 -13.67
N ARG A 16 -36.92 -28.14 -14.94
CA ARG A 16 -37.51 -27.54 -16.14
C ARG A 16 -38.19 -26.16 -15.98
N ALA A 17 -37.44 -25.10 -16.32
CA ALA A 17 -38.01 -23.96 -17.03
C ALA A 17 -37.00 -23.53 -18.10
N VAL A 18 -37.26 -23.99 -19.32
CA VAL A 18 -36.55 -23.61 -20.54
C VAL A 18 -37.02 -22.21 -20.93
N VAL A 19 -36.13 -21.22 -20.89
CA VAL A 19 -36.25 -20.00 -21.69
C VAL A 19 -34.93 -19.83 -22.42
N PHE A 20 -34.93 -20.25 -23.69
CA PHE A 20 -33.88 -19.95 -24.66
C PHE A 20 -33.93 -18.45 -24.95
N ILE A 21 -32.90 -17.70 -24.55
CA ILE A 21 -32.54 -16.46 -25.23
C ILE A 21 -31.11 -16.62 -25.74
N LEU A 22 -31.03 -16.68 -27.06
CA LEU A 22 -29.84 -16.65 -27.88
C LEU A 22 -29.10 -15.33 -27.61
N GLY A 23 -27.96 -15.39 -26.94
CA GLY A 23 -27.11 -14.22 -26.69
C GLY A 23 -25.67 -14.70 -26.60
N LEU A 24 -24.95 -14.55 -27.71
CA LEU A 24 -23.51 -14.75 -27.79
C LEU A 24 -22.82 -13.70 -26.90
N ALA A 25 -22.67 -14.00 -25.62
CA ALA A 25 -21.78 -13.28 -24.72
C ALA A 25 -20.54 -14.15 -24.52
N VAL A 26 -19.47 -13.82 -25.25
CA VAL A 26 -18.13 -14.20 -24.82
C VAL A 26 -17.90 -13.44 -23.52
N THR A 27 -18.23 -14.09 -22.40
CA THR A 27 -17.85 -13.62 -21.08
C THR A 27 -16.34 -13.83 -20.97
N LEU A 28 -15.60 -12.73 -21.03
CA LEU A 28 -14.26 -12.69 -20.45
C LEU A 28 -14.42 -13.21 -19.02
N HIS A 29 -13.87 -14.39 -18.76
CA HIS A 29 -13.56 -14.82 -17.41
C HIS A 29 -12.48 -13.84 -16.92
N ASP A 30 -12.90 -12.68 -16.44
CA ASP A 30 -12.03 -11.92 -15.57
C ASP A 30 -12.10 -12.67 -14.25
N HIS A 31 -10.98 -13.32 -13.91
CA HIS A 31 -10.85 -14.03 -12.66
C HIS A 31 -11.16 -13.04 -11.55
N ALA A 32 -12.34 -13.18 -10.95
CA ALA A 32 -12.53 -12.77 -9.58
C ALA A 32 -11.46 -13.50 -8.77
N MET A 33 -10.34 -12.83 -8.51
CA MET A 33 -9.34 -13.26 -7.53
C MET A 33 -9.96 -13.05 -6.15
N ALA A 34 -10.97 -13.88 -5.85
CA ALA A 34 -11.30 -14.26 -4.50
C ALA A 34 -10.14 -15.12 -4.00
N GLY A 35 -9.16 -14.45 -3.41
CA GLY A 35 -7.95 -15.06 -2.88
C GLY A 35 -7.28 -14.18 -1.83
N VAL A 36 -8.03 -13.53 -0.94
CA VAL A 36 -7.46 -13.04 0.31
C VAL A 36 -7.62 -14.15 1.34
N THR A 37 -6.68 -15.10 1.31
CA THR A 37 -6.43 -15.98 2.44
C THR A 37 -5.84 -15.15 3.57
N SER A 38 -6.63 -14.96 4.63
CA SER A 38 -6.24 -14.75 6.04
C SER A 38 -4.73 -14.79 6.33
N ASP A 39 -4.15 -13.66 6.80
CA ASP A 39 -3.28 -13.52 8.01
C ASP A 39 -2.36 -12.27 7.98
N THR A 40 -2.56 -11.30 7.07
CA THR A 40 -1.78 -10.05 7.13
C THR A 40 -2.28 -9.19 8.30
N LEU A 41 -1.47 -9.12 9.36
CA LEU A 41 -1.78 -8.43 10.61
C LEU A 41 -1.75 -6.89 10.47
N HIS A 42 -0.99 -6.37 9.50
CA HIS A 42 -0.83 -4.95 9.24
C HIS A 42 -1.82 -4.39 8.21
N THR A 43 -1.85 -3.06 8.06
CA THR A 43 -2.65 -2.39 7.02
C THR A 43 -1.76 -1.46 6.20
N ILE A 44 -1.90 -1.49 4.87
CA ILE A 44 -1.27 -0.51 3.98
C ILE A 44 -2.36 0.36 3.35
N GLU A 45 -2.30 1.66 3.61
CA GLU A 45 -3.18 2.67 3.04
C GLU A 45 -2.47 3.45 1.93
N THR A 46 -3.22 3.88 0.91
CA THR A 46 -2.71 4.85 -0.09
C THR A 46 -3.32 6.21 0.18
N ALA A 47 -2.50 7.27 0.12
CA ALA A 47 -2.94 8.64 0.26
C ALA A 47 -2.35 9.54 -0.83
N ARG A 48 -3.01 10.67 -1.09
CA ARG A 48 -2.48 11.71 -2.00
C ARG A 48 -2.36 13.04 -1.28
N VAL A 49 -1.15 13.59 -1.29
CA VAL A 49 -0.83 14.89 -0.68
C VAL A 49 -0.24 15.79 -1.75
N LYS A 50 -1.04 16.78 -2.20
CA LYS A 50 -0.71 17.60 -3.37
C LYS A 50 -0.45 16.69 -4.59
N GLN A 51 0.75 16.76 -5.18
CA GLN A 51 1.13 15.90 -6.30
C GLN A 51 1.67 14.53 -5.86
N PHE A 52 2.04 14.35 -4.59
CA PHE A 52 2.70 13.14 -4.09
C PHE A 52 1.69 12.04 -3.77
N THR A 53 1.98 10.84 -4.25
CA THR A 53 1.32 9.61 -3.80
C THR A 53 2.11 9.01 -2.64
N LEU A 54 1.40 8.59 -1.60
CA LEU A 54 1.97 7.97 -0.42
C LEU A 54 1.42 6.56 -0.26
N SER A 55 2.28 5.62 0.14
CA SER A 55 1.87 4.32 0.68
C SER A 55 2.23 4.30 2.16
N ILE A 56 1.28 3.94 3.03
CA ILE A 56 1.38 4.13 4.48
C ILE A 56 1.08 2.79 5.16
N TYR A 57 2.11 2.17 5.73
CA TYR A 57 1.98 1.00 6.58
C TYR A 57 1.63 1.42 8.01
N LEU A 58 0.58 0.78 8.54
CA LEU A 58 0.20 0.83 9.94
C LEU A 58 0.51 -0.51 10.58
N PRO A 59 1.15 -0.52 11.77
CA PRO A 59 1.53 -1.75 12.41
C PRO A 59 0.28 -2.51 12.87
N PRO A 60 0.39 -3.82 13.10
CA PRO A 60 -0.67 -4.62 13.69
C PRO A 60 -1.23 -3.99 14.96
N CYS A 61 -2.56 -4.07 15.13
CA CYS A 61 -3.26 -3.50 16.29
C CYS A 61 -3.04 -1.98 16.47
N TYR A 62 -2.80 -1.24 15.38
CA TYR A 62 -2.71 0.22 15.42
C TYR A 62 -3.91 0.87 16.14
N THR A 63 -3.64 1.83 17.02
CA THR A 63 -4.66 2.57 17.77
C THR A 63 -4.25 4.03 17.95
N SER A 64 -5.23 4.94 17.91
CA SER A 64 -4.98 6.37 18.15
C SER A 64 -4.60 6.71 19.60
N LEU A 65 -4.73 5.75 20.53
CA LEU A 65 -4.38 5.92 21.94
C LEU A 65 -2.87 5.82 22.22
N ARG A 66 -2.10 5.24 21.29
CA ARG A 66 -0.64 5.12 21.37
C ARG A 66 0.02 6.08 20.37
N LYS A 67 1.23 6.53 20.68
CA LYS A 67 2.09 7.31 19.76
C LYS A 67 3.10 6.39 19.08
N TYR A 68 3.29 6.56 17.78
CA TYR A 68 4.18 5.74 16.96
C TYR A 68 5.27 6.60 16.31
N SER A 69 6.51 6.12 16.30
CA SER A 69 7.55 6.69 15.46
C SER A 69 7.22 6.48 13.99
N VAL A 70 7.65 7.41 13.15
CA VAL A 70 7.37 7.39 11.71
C VAL A 70 8.67 7.37 10.92
N ILE A 71 8.79 6.43 9.99
CA ILE A 71 9.90 6.38 9.04
C ILE A 71 9.37 6.78 7.66
N TYR A 72 10.03 7.75 7.03
CA TYR A 72 9.72 8.18 5.67
C TYR A 72 10.72 7.58 4.68
N PHE A 73 10.22 6.86 3.69
CA PHE A 73 11.02 6.27 2.61
C PHE A 73 10.78 7.03 1.32
N ASN A 74 11.87 7.31 0.61
CA ASN A 74 11.86 7.68 -0.79
C ASN A 74 11.57 6.44 -1.65
N ASP A 75 11.20 6.64 -2.92
CA ASP A 75 10.85 5.56 -3.86
C ASP A 75 9.76 4.61 -3.31
N GLY A 76 8.75 5.19 -2.64
CA GLY A 76 7.71 4.47 -1.91
C GLY A 76 6.91 3.44 -2.71
N GLN A 77 6.93 3.50 -4.03
CA GLN A 77 6.31 2.51 -4.90
C GLN A 77 7.00 1.13 -4.87
N HIS A 78 8.21 1.04 -4.30
CA HIS A 78 9.01 -0.19 -4.30
C HIS A 78 9.25 -0.78 -2.90
N ILE A 79 8.67 -0.23 -1.83
CA ILE A 79 9.07 -0.60 -0.46
C ILE A 79 8.27 -1.76 0.16
N PHE A 80 7.03 -1.97 -0.28
CA PHE A 80 6.11 -2.94 0.34
C PHE A 80 5.88 -4.18 -0.51
N GLY A 81 5.50 -5.28 0.15
CA GLY A 81 5.19 -6.57 -0.45
C GLY A 81 6.42 -7.31 -0.97
N GLU A 82 6.21 -8.56 -1.37
CA GLU A 82 7.26 -9.46 -1.87
C GLU A 82 7.92 -8.98 -3.18
N GLN A 83 7.19 -8.19 -3.97
CA GLN A 83 7.74 -7.60 -5.20
C GLN A 83 8.55 -6.32 -4.93
N GLY A 84 8.49 -5.78 -3.71
CA GLY A 84 9.25 -4.64 -3.25
C GLY A 84 10.40 -5.05 -2.31
N LEU A 85 10.79 -4.13 -1.43
CA LEU A 85 11.78 -4.38 -0.39
C LEU A 85 11.22 -5.21 0.80
N GLY A 86 9.92 -5.52 0.81
CA GLY A 86 9.30 -6.34 1.87
C GLY A 86 9.34 -5.73 3.26
N VAL A 87 9.38 -4.39 3.38
CA VAL A 87 9.53 -3.70 4.68
C VAL A 87 8.38 -4.01 5.63
N ASP A 88 7.16 -4.12 5.12
CA ASP A 88 5.95 -4.51 5.85
C ASP A 88 6.03 -5.94 6.39
N LEU A 89 6.56 -6.87 5.59
CA LEU A 89 6.71 -8.27 5.95
C LEU A 89 7.76 -8.46 7.06
N GLU A 90 8.92 -7.82 6.91
CA GLU A 90 9.98 -7.87 7.91
C GLU A 90 9.56 -7.17 9.21
N ALA A 91 8.87 -6.03 9.12
CA ALA A 91 8.31 -5.34 10.28
C ALA A 91 7.36 -6.26 11.06
N ASP A 92 6.45 -6.96 10.39
CA ASP A 92 5.54 -7.90 11.05
C ASP A 92 6.26 -9.03 11.79
N VAL A 93 7.32 -9.59 11.18
CA VAL A 93 8.13 -10.64 11.81
C VAL A 93 8.82 -10.11 13.06
N LEU A 94 9.50 -8.96 12.96
CA LEU A 94 10.22 -8.35 14.07
C LEU A 94 9.29 -7.93 15.21
N LEU A 95 8.09 -7.44 14.88
CA LEU A 95 7.06 -7.09 15.86
C LEU A 95 6.53 -8.33 16.58
N LYS A 96 6.24 -9.39 15.84
CA LYS A 96 5.78 -10.66 16.42
C LYS A 96 6.83 -11.30 17.34
N GLN A 97 8.11 -11.11 17.04
CA GLN A 97 9.23 -11.59 17.86
C GLN A 97 9.57 -10.66 19.04
N GLY A 98 8.98 -9.45 19.10
CA GLY A 98 9.30 -8.46 20.12
C GLY A 98 10.70 -7.84 19.96
N HIS A 99 11.26 -7.86 18.75
CA HIS A 99 12.58 -7.30 18.44
C HIS A 99 12.53 -5.83 17.99
N MET A 100 11.34 -5.29 17.72
CA MET A 100 11.13 -3.88 17.46
C MET A 100 9.84 -3.38 18.10
N GLU A 101 9.77 -2.06 18.32
CA GLU A 101 8.52 -1.40 18.68
C GLU A 101 7.67 -1.13 17.42
N PRO A 102 6.32 -1.14 17.53
CA PRO A 102 5.44 -0.72 16.45
C PRO A 102 5.79 0.67 15.90
N ILE A 103 5.93 0.76 14.57
CA ILE A 103 6.20 2.00 13.84
C ILE A 103 5.18 2.19 12.70
N ILE A 104 5.05 3.42 12.24
CA ILE A 104 4.39 3.75 10.98
C ILE A 104 5.47 3.91 9.90
N VAL A 105 5.26 3.34 8.72
CA VAL A 105 6.16 3.52 7.57
C VAL A 105 5.43 4.25 6.45
N VAL A 106 6.02 5.33 5.95
CA VAL A 106 5.45 6.19 4.90
C VAL A 106 6.37 6.17 3.69
N GLY A 107 5.97 5.48 2.63
CA GLY A 107 6.63 5.54 1.32
C GLY A 107 6.13 6.71 0.49
N ILE A 108 7.03 7.60 0.11
CA ILE A 108 6.77 8.74 -0.79
C ILE A 108 7.16 8.32 -2.20
N HIS A 109 6.17 8.25 -3.09
CA HIS A 109 6.41 7.86 -4.48
C HIS A 109 7.17 8.98 -5.19
N SER A 110 8.20 8.60 -5.94
CA SER A 110 9.14 9.54 -6.58
C SER A 110 8.84 9.84 -8.04
N ASP A 111 7.92 9.06 -8.65
CA ASP A 111 7.45 9.12 -10.03
C ASP A 111 8.44 9.73 -11.07
N ARG A 112 7.96 10.40 -12.13
CA ARG A 112 8.82 10.85 -13.25
C ARG A 112 9.82 11.94 -12.87
N GLN A 113 9.80 12.44 -11.64
CA GLN A 113 10.62 13.56 -11.19
C GLN A 113 11.70 13.17 -10.18
N ARG A 114 11.97 11.86 -10.02
CA ARG A 114 12.98 11.33 -9.08
C ARG A 114 14.32 12.07 -9.14
N THR A 115 14.92 12.20 -10.33
CA THR A 115 16.20 12.89 -10.50
C THR A 115 16.11 14.35 -10.04
N SER A 116 15.06 15.06 -10.45
CA SER A 116 14.83 16.44 -10.02
C SER A 116 14.67 16.57 -8.51
N PHE A 117 14.00 15.61 -7.86
CA PHE A 117 13.75 15.66 -6.42
C PHE A 117 14.97 15.31 -5.57
N TYR A 118 15.94 14.56 -6.08
CA TYR A 118 17.05 14.05 -5.27
C TYR A 118 18.36 14.79 -5.51
N VAL A 119 18.52 15.45 -6.66
CA VAL A 119 19.76 16.15 -6.99
C VAL A 119 19.65 17.64 -6.64
N PRO A 120 20.54 18.20 -5.79
CA PRO A 120 20.44 19.57 -5.29
C PRO A 120 21.14 20.62 -6.17
N TYR A 121 21.88 20.22 -7.20
CA TYR A 121 22.61 21.10 -8.11
C TYR A 121 22.54 20.59 -9.54
N GLU A 122 22.92 21.43 -10.51
CA GLU A 122 23.07 20.99 -11.90
C GLU A 122 24.38 20.21 -12.06
N ASP A 123 24.30 19.09 -12.77
CA ASP A 123 25.40 18.16 -13.01
C ASP A 123 25.23 17.55 -14.40
N ASP A 124 26.27 17.70 -15.23
CA ASP A 124 26.27 17.22 -16.61
C ASP A 124 26.26 15.69 -16.68
N GLY A 125 26.94 15.00 -15.75
CA GLY A 125 26.95 13.55 -15.67
C GLY A 125 25.57 12.99 -15.38
N VAL A 126 24.86 13.60 -14.41
CA VAL A 126 23.46 13.25 -14.11
C VAL A 126 22.58 13.49 -15.34
N THR A 127 22.79 14.59 -16.08
CA THR A 127 22.02 14.89 -17.29
C THR A 127 22.27 13.88 -18.39
N VAL A 128 23.51 13.43 -18.56
CA VAL A 128 23.90 12.40 -19.53
C VAL A 128 23.27 11.05 -19.19
N ASP A 129 23.29 10.65 -17.92
CA ASP A 129 22.83 9.32 -17.49
C ASP A 129 21.30 9.24 -17.34
N PHE A 130 20.66 10.32 -16.89
CA PHE A 130 19.24 10.32 -16.49
C PHE A 130 18.37 11.31 -17.27
N GLY A 131 18.94 12.02 -18.23
CA GLY A 131 18.24 13.03 -19.03
C GLY A 131 18.08 14.37 -18.31
N PHE A 132 17.42 15.31 -19.00
CA PHE A 132 17.22 16.66 -18.47
C PHE A 132 16.40 16.66 -17.17
N TYR A 133 16.87 17.40 -16.17
CA TYR A 133 16.21 17.58 -14.88
C TYR A 133 16.39 19.02 -14.38
N ARG A 134 15.67 19.37 -13.31
CA ARG A 134 15.90 20.62 -12.56
C ARG A 134 16.27 20.26 -11.13
N PRO A 135 17.30 20.89 -10.52
CA PRO A 135 17.67 20.59 -9.15
C PRO A 135 16.62 21.13 -8.18
N LEU A 136 15.70 20.27 -7.75
CA LEU A 136 14.56 20.60 -6.91
C LEU A 136 14.64 19.93 -5.53
N ALA A 137 15.81 19.43 -5.11
CA ALA A 137 15.94 18.71 -3.85
C ALA A 137 15.55 19.54 -2.61
N ASP A 138 15.93 20.82 -2.56
CA ASP A 138 15.52 21.73 -1.48
C ASP A 138 14.00 21.94 -1.47
N TRP A 139 13.42 22.10 -2.65
CA TRP A 139 11.98 22.23 -2.80
C TRP A 139 11.26 20.94 -2.37
N TYR A 140 11.76 19.77 -2.79
CA TYR A 140 11.20 18.47 -2.44
C TYR A 140 11.23 18.25 -0.93
N THR A 141 12.38 18.50 -0.30
CA THR A 141 12.54 18.47 1.16
C THR A 141 11.55 19.41 1.85
N SER A 142 11.34 20.61 1.30
CA SER A 142 10.33 21.54 1.82
C SER A 142 8.89 20.98 1.73
N ARG A 143 8.57 20.19 0.70
CA ARG A 143 7.25 19.54 0.56
C ARG A 143 7.07 18.45 1.61
N ILE A 144 8.12 17.67 1.90
CA ILE A 144 8.10 16.68 2.97
C ILE A 144 7.76 17.36 4.31
N ILE A 145 8.50 18.41 4.66
CA ILE A 145 8.37 19.09 5.95
C ILE A 145 7.04 19.85 6.08
N ARG A 146 6.61 20.56 5.03
CA ARG A 146 5.48 21.50 5.11
C ARG A 146 4.15 20.89 4.74
N ASP A 147 4.14 19.84 3.92
CA ASP A 147 2.89 19.24 3.40
C ASP A 147 2.70 17.80 3.90
N ILE A 148 3.70 16.93 3.72
CA ILE A 148 3.57 15.48 3.97
C ILE A 148 3.59 15.16 5.47
N MET A 149 4.63 15.58 6.21
CA MET A 149 4.71 15.30 7.65
C MET A 149 3.49 15.85 8.41
N PRO A 150 3.01 17.09 8.16
CA PRO A 150 1.81 17.59 8.82
C PRO A 150 0.54 16.82 8.43
N TYR A 151 0.44 16.30 7.21
CA TYR A 151 -0.67 15.43 6.82
C TYR A 151 -0.68 14.14 7.65
N VAL A 152 0.47 13.46 7.74
CA VAL A 152 0.62 12.22 8.51
C VAL A 152 0.35 12.47 10.00
N ASN A 153 0.93 13.53 10.57
CA ASN A 153 0.77 13.88 11.99
C ASN A 153 -0.67 14.25 12.38
N ARG A 154 -1.48 14.77 11.44
CA ARG A 154 -2.91 15.03 11.69
C ARG A 154 -3.77 13.78 11.59
N ARG A 155 -3.39 12.84 10.71
CA ARG A 155 -4.24 11.69 10.36
C ARG A 155 -3.95 10.46 11.21
N TYR A 156 -2.72 10.33 11.72
CA TYR A 156 -2.26 9.20 12.51
C TYR A 156 -1.67 9.66 13.84
N SER A 157 -1.64 8.78 14.82
CA SER A 157 -1.11 9.10 16.14
C SER A 157 0.41 8.97 16.16
N THR A 158 1.08 9.97 15.58
CA THR A 158 2.54 10.02 15.50
C THR A 158 3.14 10.60 16.77
N GLY A 159 4.30 10.06 17.17
CA GLY A 159 5.14 10.60 18.25
C GLY A 159 6.03 11.75 17.77
N PRO A 160 6.66 12.50 18.71
CA PRO A 160 7.68 13.49 18.39
C PRO A 160 8.91 12.87 17.71
#